data_AF-A0A5C8ADB8-F1
#
_entry.id   AF-A0A5C8ADB8-F1
#
_cell.length_a   1.000
_cell.length_b   1.000
_cell.length_c   1.000
_cell.angle_alpha   90.00
_cell.angle_beta   90.00
_cell.angle_gamma   90.00
#
_symmetry.space_group_name_H-M   'P 1'
#
loop_
_entity.id
_entity.type
_entity.pdbx_description
1 polymer ?
#
loop_
_entity_poly.entity_id
_entity_poly.type
_entity_poly.pdbx_seq_one_letter_code
_entity_poly.pdbx_strand_id
1 'polypeptide(L)' 'QMDEEGFGNCTNTGACEVECPKEISLENIARMNREYLKAMLTSE' A
#
# COMPACT_ATOMS: atom_id res chain seq x y z
N GLN A 1 -0.46 3.32 -11.87
CA GLN A 1 -0.89 2.08 -11.18
C GLN A 1 0.35 1.39 -10.61
N MET A 2 0.27 0.64 -9.49
CA MET A 2 1.48 0.07 -8.84
C MET A 2 2.35 -0.80 -9.77
N ASP A 3 1.72 -1.65 -10.59
CA ASP A 3 2.44 -2.48 -11.57
C ASP A 3 2.96 -1.65 -12.76
N GLU A 4 2.16 -0.71 -13.29
CA GLU A 4 2.58 0.19 -14.38
C GLU A 4 3.75 1.11 -14.00
N GLU A 5 3.81 1.51 -12.73
CA GLU A 5 4.85 2.37 -12.17
C GLU A 5 6.08 1.56 -11.72
N GLY A 6 6.04 0.23 -11.82
CA GLY A 6 7.15 -0.66 -11.44
C GLY A 6 7.36 -0.81 -9.93
N PHE A 7 6.43 -0.32 -9.10
CA PHE A 7 6.49 -0.47 -7.65
C PHE A 7 6.08 -1.88 -7.19
N GLY A 8 5.27 -2.58 -7.99
CA GLY A 8 4.76 -3.90 -7.65
C GLY A 8 3.77 -3.89 -6.48
N ASN A 9 3.28 -5.07 -6.13
CA ASN A 9 2.28 -5.22 -5.06
C ASN A 9 2.94 -5.41 -3.68
N CYS A 10 2.22 -5.03 -2.62
CA CYS A 10 2.68 -5.22 -1.24
C CYS A 10 2.88 -6.71 -0.93
N THR A 11 4.07 -7.08 -0.45
CA THR A 11 4.44 -8.45 -0.02
C THR A 11 4.56 -8.59 1.50
N ASN A 12 4.30 -7.53 2.26
CA ASN A 12 4.44 -7.46 3.73
C ASN A 12 5.87 -7.68 4.26
N THR A 13 6.91 -7.48 3.45
CA THR A 13 8.31 -7.54 3.91
C THR A 13 8.71 -6.42 4.89
N GLY A 14 8.04 -5.27 4.82
CA GLY A 14 8.31 -4.12 5.71
C GLY A 14 9.45 -3.19 5.29
N ALA A 15 10.15 -3.47 4.18
CA ALA A 15 11.25 -2.63 3.70
C ALA A 15 10.82 -1.18 3.41
N CYS A 16 9.57 -0.97 2.96
CA CYS A 16 9.06 0.35 2.65
C CYS A 16 8.96 1.28 3.87
N GLU A 17 8.67 0.77 5.08
CA GLU A 17 8.61 1.60 6.29
C GLU A 17 10.01 2.04 6.75
N VAL A 18 11.00 1.15 6.62
CA VAL A 18 12.40 1.42 7.00
C VAL A 18 13.07 2.41 6.05
N GLU A 19 12.83 2.28 4.74
CA GLU A 19 13.47 3.12 3.71
C GLU A 19 12.74 4.45 3.49
N CYS A 20 11.53 4.63 4.04
CA CYS A 20 10.72 5.82 3.76
C CYS A 20 11.30 7.06 4.48
N PRO A 21 11.76 8.10 3.74
CA PRO A 21 12.25 9.34 4.36
C PRO A 21 11.14 10.18 5.00
N LYS A 22 9.88 9.74 4.89
CA LYS A 22 8.70 10.35 5.49
C LYS A 22 8.14 9.53 6.64
N GLU A 23 8.81 8.44 7.03
CA GLU A 23 8.45 7.62 8.18
C GLU A 23 6.99 7.14 8.13
N ILE A 24 6.52 6.76 6.94
CA ILE A 24 5.17 6.22 6.78
C ILE A 24 5.13 4.84 7.43
N SER A 25 4.28 4.69 8.44
CA SER A 25 4.13 3.42 9.14
C SER A 25 3.44 2.35 8.29
N LEU A 26 3.77 1.08 8.57
CA LEU A 26 3.07 -0.07 7.99
C LEU A 26 1.57 -0.09 8.32
N GLU A 27 1.17 0.47 9.46
CA GLU A 27 -0.25 0.60 9.83
C GLU A 27 -1.01 1.48 8.84
N ASN A 28 -0.42 2.61 8.42
CA ASN A 28 -1.02 3.49 7.43
C ASN A 28 -1.13 2.80 6.07
N ILE A 29 -0.10 2.06 5.65
CA ILE A 29 -0.11 1.30 4.39
C ILE A 29 -1.18 0.20 4.45
N ALA A 30 -1.30 -0.51 5.56
CA ALA A 30 -2.32 -1.53 5.77
C ALA A 30 -3.75 -0.96 5.76
N ARG A 31 -3.95 0.25 6.31
CA ARG A 31 -5.23 0.97 6.19
C ARG A 31 -5.54 1.29 4.72
N MET A 32 -4.60 1.89 4.01
CA MET A 32 -4.76 2.25 2.59
C MET A 32 -5.12 1.03 1.73
N ASN A 33 -4.42 -0.10 1.89
CA ASN A 33 -4.72 -1.32 1.13
C ASN A 33 -6.13 -1.87 1.42
N ARG A 34 -6.57 -1.80 2.68
CA ARG A 34 -7.95 -2.20 3.07
C ARG A 34 -9.00 -1.28 2.45
N GLU A 35 -8.74 0.03 2.46
CA GLU A 35 -9.65 1.02 1.85
C GLU A 35 -9.72 0.86 0.33
N TYR A 36 -8.58 0.64 -0.33
CA TYR A 36 -8.53 0.35 -1.76
C TYR A 36 -9.32 -0.91 -2.13
N LEU A 37 -9.09 -2.02 -1.41
CA LEU A 37 -9.84 -3.26 -1.63
C LEU A 37 -11.34 -3.06 -1.38
N LYS A 38 -11.71 -2.36 -0.31
CA LYS A 38 -13.10 -2.03 -0.02
C LYS A 38 -13.72 -1.23 -1.17
N ALA A 39 -13.04 -0.18 -1.64
CA ALA A 39 -13.50 0.64 -2.74
C ALA A 39 -13.72 -0.20 -4.00
N MET A 40 -12.80 -1.10 -4.35
CA MET A 40 -12.96 -2.02 -5.49
C MET A 40 -14.18 -2.94 -5.37
N LEU A 41 -14.51 -3.38 -4.15
CA LEU A 41 -15.64 -4.30 -3.92
C LEU A 41 -16.99 -3.58 -3.80
N THR A 42 -16.99 -2.28 -3.49
CA THR A 42 -18.23 -1.52 -3.24
C THR A 42 -18.47 -0.38 -4.23
N SER A 43 -17.59 -0.15 -5.20
CA SER A 43 -17.79 0.83 -6.26
C SER A 43 -18.89 0.36 -7.24
N GLU A 44 -19.95 1.15 -7.40
CA GLU A 44 -21.02 0.98 -8.42
C GLU A 44 -20.58 1.49 -9.79
#